data_AF-A0A2R5GVS8-F1
#
_entry.id   AF-A0A2R5GVS8-F1
#
_cell.length_a   1.000
_cell.length_b   1.000
_cell.length_c   1.000
_cell.angle_alpha   90.00
_cell.angle_beta   90.00
_cell.angle_gamma   90.00
#
_symmetry.space_group_name_H-M   'P 1'
#
loop_
_entity.id
_entity.type
_entity.pdbx_description
1 polymer ?
#
loop_
_entity_poly.entity_id
_entity_poly.type
_entity_poly.pdbx_seq_one_letter_code
_entity_poly.pdbx_strand_id
1 'polypeptide(L)'
;MRGIARLALSLALALSLALEKAQALAAAAAAAAAVADTAGSDPRAGKNSPAWYPQGGARYATSHATKTPIPGEDHFAETFDVETILEFHFHAYFFEHNPQAKADAMRLRRELIDAVARGDFVCVLPGVTAAMIPGLNESEIWPIDDGPIGPHPVGQYEIWVPDEHLAAVMSFIMIHRGEVSILFHPLTQSCIEDHSGRAMWLGPPFRLDLTPLTRGTDHCDRPQYRSLGLGYAKRHVAGAALI
;
A
#
# COMPACT_ATOMS: atom_id res chain seq x y z
N MET A 1 -13.47 -52.50 22.82
CA MET A 1 -13.67 -51.38 23.78
C MET A 1 -12.55 -50.33 23.80
N ARG A 2 -11.30 -50.61 23.39
CA ARG A 2 -10.16 -49.65 23.48
C ARG A 2 -10.14 -48.52 22.42
N GLY A 3 -10.83 -48.66 21.29
CA GLY A 3 -10.84 -47.67 20.20
C GLY A 3 -11.77 -46.47 20.44
N ILE A 4 -12.94 -46.71 21.04
CA ILE A 4 -13.94 -45.66 21.33
C ILE A 4 -13.41 -44.68 22.39
N ALA A 5 -12.71 -45.19 23.41
CA ALA A 5 -12.11 -44.36 24.46
C ALA A 5 -11.01 -43.42 23.94
N ARG A 6 -10.22 -43.84 22.94
CA ARG A 6 -9.19 -42.98 22.32
C ARG A 6 -9.80 -41.86 21.48
N LEU A 7 -10.87 -42.16 20.72
CA LEU A 7 -11.54 -41.16 19.90
C LEU A 7 -12.25 -40.10 20.77
N ALA A 8 -12.88 -40.52 21.87
CA ALA A 8 -13.51 -39.63 22.83
C ALA A 8 -12.49 -38.68 23.50
N LEU A 9 -11.30 -39.20 23.85
CA LEU A 9 -10.24 -38.39 24.45
C LEU A 9 -9.66 -37.37 23.47
N SER A 10 -9.46 -37.74 22.20
CA SER A 10 -8.98 -36.82 21.16
C SER A 10 -9.99 -35.70 20.86
N LEU A 11 -11.29 -36.01 20.85
CA LEU A 11 -12.33 -35.02 20.62
C LEU A 11 -12.46 -34.04 21.80
N ALA A 12 -12.36 -34.56 23.04
CA ALA A 12 -12.37 -33.73 24.23
C ALA A 12 -11.19 -32.76 24.28
N LEU A 13 -9.99 -33.21 23.88
CA LEU A 13 -8.80 -32.36 23.82
C LEU A 13 -8.93 -31.26 22.76
N ALA A 14 -9.44 -31.60 21.57
CA ALA A 14 -9.68 -30.64 20.49
C ALA A 14 -10.73 -29.57 20.89
N LEU A 15 -11.78 -29.97 21.62
CA LEU A 15 -12.80 -29.05 22.10
C LEU A 15 -12.25 -28.12 23.19
N SER A 16 -11.40 -28.63 24.08
CA SER A 16 -10.72 -27.83 25.11
C SER A 16 -9.80 -26.77 24.49
N LEU A 17 -9.00 -27.16 23.49
CA LEU A 17 -8.11 -26.24 22.76
C LEU A 17 -8.89 -25.16 21.99
N ALA A 18 -10.05 -25.52 21.43
CA ALA A 18 -10.91 -24.56 20.75
C ALA A 18 -11.53 -23.55 21.74
N LEU A 19 -11.91 -24.01 22.94
CA LEU A 19 -12.46 -23.15 23.99
C LEU A 19 -11.40 -22.17 24.54
N GLU A 20 -10.18 -22.65 24.78
CA GLU A 20 -9.06 -21.79 25.21
C GLU A 20 -8.73 -20.71 24.17
N LYS A 21 -8.71 -21.07 22.87
CA LYS A 21 -8.52 -20.08 21.78
C LYS A 21 -9.63 -19.04 21.73
N ALA A 22 -10.89 -19.45 21.90
CA ALA A 22 -12.03 -18.53 21.91
C ALA A 22 -11.97 -17.56 23.10
N GLN A 23 -11.56 -18.04 24.28
CA GLN A 23 -11.39 -17.21 25.47
C GLN A 23 -10.23 -16.21 25.32
N ALA A 24 -9.11 -16.62 24.70
CA ALA A 24 -8.00 -15.72 24.41
C ALA A 24 -8.36 -14.60 23.41
N LEU A 25 -9.15 -14.92 22.37
CA LEU A 25 -9.68 -13.93 21.42
C LEU A 25 -10.63 -12.94 22.09
N ALA A 26 -11.51 -13.41 22.98
CA ALA A 26 -12.42 -12.55 23.74
C ALA A 26 -11.66 -11.61 24.70
N ALA A 27 -10.61 -12.09 25.36
CA ALA A 27 -9.75 -11.28 26.23
C ALA A 27 -8.98 -10.22 25.44
N ALA A 28 -8.47 -10.54 24.25
CA ALA A 28 -7.82 -9.57 23.37
C ALA A 28 -8.79 -8.47 22.89
N ALA A 29 -10.03 -8.84 22.56
CA ALA A 29 -11.07 -7.89 22.19
C ALA A 29 -11.46 -6.95 23.36
N ALA A 30 -11.55 -7.48 24.58
CA ALA A 30 -11.82 -6.70 25.78
C ALA A 30 -10.66 -5.74 26.13
N ALA A 31 -9.41 -6.18 25.95
CA ALA A 31 -8.24 -5.32 26.14
C ALA A 31 -8.19 -4.18 25.12
N ALA A 32 -8.55 -4.44 23.85
CA ALA A 32 -8.66 -3.40 22.82
C ALA A 32 -9.76 -2.38 23.16
N ALA A 33 -10.88 -2.83 23.75
CA ALA A 33 -11.96 -1.94 24.19
C ALA A 33 -11.56 -1.07 25.40
N ALA A 34 -10.76 -1.60 26.33
CA ALA A 34 -10.32 -0.86 27.53
C ALA A 34 -9.28 0.24 27.22
N VAL A 35 -8.47 0.09 26.18
CA VAL A 35 -7.51 1.13 25.73
C VAL A 35 -8.23 2.35 25.13
N ALA A 36 -9.45 2.17 24.61
CA ALA A 36 -10.23 3.27 24.03
C ALA A 36 -10.84 4.22 25.08
N ASP A 37 -10.95 3.81 26.36
CA ASP A 37 -11.72 4.54 27.40
C ASP A 37 -10.85 5.42 28.32
N THR A 38 -9.52 5.47 28.12
CA THR A 38 -8.60 6.23 29.00
C THR A 38 -7.95 7.46 28.36
N ALA A 39 -8.36 7.83 27.14
CA ALA A 39 -7.91 9.06 26.50
C ALA A 39 -8.62 10.28 27.12
N GLY A 40 -7.96 10.90 28.09
CA GLY A 40 -8.41 12.09 28.82
C GLY A 40 -8.78 13.29 27.93
N SER A 41 -9.73 14.07 28.43
CA SER A 41 -10.31 15.26 27.81
C SER A 41 -9.26 16.34 27.47
N ASP A 42 -9.17 16.71 26.19
CA ASP A 42 -8.36 17.85 25.72
C ASP A 42 -8.93 19.19 26.24
N PRO A 43 -8.15 20.01 26.95
CA PRO A 43 -8.58 21.30 27.49
C PRO A 43 -8.83 22.40 26.43
N ARG A 44 -8.70 22.12 25.13
CA ARG A 44 -8.90 23.09 24.03
C ARG A 44 -10.27 23.01 23.33
N ALA A 45 -11.20 22.18 23.80
CA ALA A 45 -12.53 22.08 23.22
C ALA A 45 -13.42 23.30 23.59
N GLY A 46 -13.44 24.32 22.73
CA GLY A 46 -14.36 25.45 22.82
C GLY A 46 -15.83 25.01 22.73
N LYS A 47 -16.68 25.62 23.57
CA LYS A 47 -18.06 25.19 23.90
C LYS A 47 -19.13 25.29 22.80
N ASN A 48 -18.80 25.59 21.55
CA ASN A 48 -19.80 25.85 20.51
C ASN A 48 -19.49 25.08 19.20
N SER A 49 -19.83 23.79 19.16
CA SER A 49 -20.04 23.07 17.90
C SER A 49 -21.06 21.94 18.13
N PRO A 50 -22.15 21.84 17.33
CA PRO A 50 -23.18 20.84 17.55
C PRO A 50 -22.67 19.44 17.23
N ALA A 51 -23.19 18.46 17.97
CA ALA A 51 -22.87 17.04 17.88
C ALA A 51 -22.83 16.54 16.43
N TRP A 52 -21.65 16.15 15.97
CA TRP A 52 -21.48 15.42 14.71
C TRP A 52 -20.37 14.36 14.85
N TYR A 53 -20.82 13.12 15.10
CA TYR A 53 -20.13 11.93 14.64
C TYR A 53 -21.09 11.19 13.70
N PRO A 54 -20.58 10.76 12.53
CA PRO A 54 -20.24 9.38 12.35
C PRO A 54 -18.72 9.17 12.28
N GLN A 55 -18.31 8.07 12.89
CA GLN A 55 -17.03 7.40 12.75
C GLN A 55 -16.98 6.74 11.35
N GLY A 56 -15.90 6.97 10.58
CA GLY A 56 -15.64 6.30 9.29
C GLY A 56 -15.33 7.25 8.12
N GLY A 57 -14.17 7.06 7.49
CA GLY A 57 -13.75 7.76 6.25
C GLY A 57 -12.84 8.97 6.51
N ALA A 58 -11.71 9.04 5.79
CA ALA A 58 -10.66 10.04 5.96
C ALA A 58 -11.21 11.48 6.01
N ARG A 59 -11.00 12.17 7.12
CA ARG A 59 -11.61 13.48 7.40
C ARG A 59 -11.04 14.64 6.57
N TYR A 60 -9.96 14.41 5.80
CA TYR A 60 -9.43 15.34 4.80
C TYR A 60 -8.69 14.55 3.72
N ALA A 61 -9.06 14.74 2.45
CA ALA A 61 -8.23 14.41 1.31
C ALA A 61 -8.00 15.72 0.54
N THR A 62 -6.81 16.29 0.67
CA THR A 62 -6.35 17.35 -0.21
C THR A 62 -5.40 16.69 -1.20
N SER A 63 -5.82 16.50 -2.46
CA SER A 63 -4.79 16.53 -3.51
C SER A 63 -4.11 17.89 -3.35
N HIS A 64 -2.80 17.89 -3.25
CA HIS A 64 -2.03 19.13 -3.25
C HIS A 64 -2.27 19.77 -4.63
N ALA A 65 -3.31 20.59 -4.76
CA ALA A 65 -3.38 21.58 -5.81
C ALA A 65 -2.27 22.60 -5.50
N THR A 66 -1.05 22.29 -5.93
CA THR A 66 0.05 23.23 -5.96
C THR A 66 -0.45 24.51 -6.63
N LYS A 67 -0.25 25.65 -5.97
CA LYS A 67 -0.57 26.98 -6.56
C LYS A 67 0.50 27.41 -7.58
N THR A 68 1.58 26.64 -7.69
CA THR A 68 2.65 26.82 -8.67
C THR A 68 2.34 25.95 -9.88
N PRO A 69 2.40 26.49 -11.11
CA PRO A 69 2.37 25.67 -12.31
C PRO A 69 3.44 24.58 -12.20
N ILE A 70 3.01 23.33 -12.34
CA ILE A 70 3.94 22.23 -12.55
C ILE A 70 4.46 22.39 -13.98
N PRO A 71 5.77 22.30 -14.24
CA PRO A 71 6.27 22.16 -15.60
C PRO A 71 5.54 20.97 -16.24
N GLY A 72 4.61 21.24 -17.15
CA GLY A 72 4.00 20.19 -17.94
C GLY A 72 5.09 19.57 -18.80
N GLU A 73 5.06 18.26 -18.98
CA GLU A 73 5.88 17.65 -20.01
C GLU A 73 5.20 17.93 -21.34
N ASP A 74 5.38 19.14 -21.90
CA ASP A 74 4.71 19.77 -23.05
C ASP A 74 4.10 18.85 -24.13
N HIS A 75 3.07 18.08 -23.78
CA HIS A 75 2.18 17.34 -24.65
C HIS A 75 0.92 17.03 -23.83
N PHE A 76 0.00 18.01 -23.72
CA PHE A 76 -1.41 17.59 -23.80
C PHE A 76 -1.54 16.96 -25.18
N ALA A 77 -1.37 15.64 -25.26
CA ALA A 77 -1.45 14.92 -26.51
C ALA A 77 -2.81 15.27 -27.14
N GLU A 78 -2.80 16.04 -28.23
CA GLU A 78 -4.00 16.31 -29.03
C GLU A 78 -4.61 15.01 -29.58
N THR A 79 -3.88 13.91 -29.45
CA THR A 79 -4.32 12.53 -29.58
C THR A 79 -4.22 11.85 -28.21
N PHE A 80 -5.22 12.01 -27.35
CA PHE A 80 -5.47 10.99 -26.32
C PHE A 80 -5.87 9.71 -27.06
N ASP A 81 -4.89 8.92 -27.50
CA ASP A 81 -5.09 7.49 -27.38
C ASP A 81 -5.08 7.25 -25.87
N VAL A 82 -6.24 6.88 -25.32
CA VAL A 82 -6.44 6.52 -23.92
C VAL A 82 -5.71 5.21 -23.64
N GLU A 83 -4.40 5.19 -23.88
CA GLU A 83 -3.54 4.09 -23.50
C GLU A 83 -3.75 3.86 -22.01
N THR A 84 -4.48 2.78 -21.74
CA THR A 84 -4.89 2.37 -20.41
C THR A 84 -3.66 2.35 -19.53
N ILE A 85 -3.72 3.01 -18.37
CA ILE A 85 -2.68 2.90 -17.36
C ILE A 85 -2.73 1.46 -16.83
N LEU A 86 -1.62 0.72 -16.98
CA LEU A 86 -1.57 -0.70 -16.65
C LEU A 86 -0.75 -1.02 -15.40
N GLU A 87 0.04 -0.07 -14.91
CA GLU A 87 0.90 -0.25 -13.74
C GLU A 87 0.82 0.98 -12.85
N PHE A 88 0.94 0.75 -11.55
CA PHE A 88 0.82 1.78 -10.52
C PHE A 88 1.85 1.54 -9.43
N HIS A 89 2.24 2.63 -8.78
CA HIS A 89 3.07 2.61 -7.59
C HIS A 89 2.31 3.14 -6.40
N PHE A 90 2.52 2.47 -5.27
CA PHE A 90 2.29 3.02 -3.96
C PHE A 90 3.63 3.16 -3.25
N HIS A 91 3.85 4.25 -2.53
CA HIS A 91 4.99 4.37 -1.64
C HIS A 91 4.52 4.62 -0.22
N ALA A 92 4.95 3.75 0.70
CA ALA A 92 4.59 3.85 2.11
C ALA A 92 5.67 4.59 2.90
N TYR A 93 5.32 5.76 3.43
CA TYR A 93 6.27 6.70 4.02
C TYR A 93 6.36 6.55 5.54
N PHE A 94 7.56 6.77 6.07
CA PHE A 94 7.84 6.83 7.49
C PHE A 94 8.96 7.84 7.78
N PHE A 95 8.89 8.50 8.93
CA PHE A 95 9.97 9.39 9.37
C PHE A 95 11.15 8.58 9.93
N GLU A 96 12.37 8.91 9.51
CA GLU A 96 13.63 8.20 9.80
C GLU A 96 13.93 8.12 11.30
N HIS A 97 13.54 9.17 12.03
CA HIS A 97 13.79 9.31 13.45
C HIS A 97 12.54 9.05 14.32
N ASN A 98 11.48 8.51 13.72
CA ASN A 98 10.28 8.10 14.44
C ASN A 98 10.13 6.57 14.38
N PRO A 99 10.55 5.84 15.43
CA PRO A 99 10.51 4.38 15.42
C PRO A 99 9.08 3.83 15.33
N GLN A 100 8.09 4.56 15.85
CA GLN A 100 6.68 4.15 15.75
C GLN A 100 6.18 4.25 14.30
N ALA A 101 6.46 5.37 13.62
CA ALA A 101 6.08 5.53 12.21
C ALA A 101 6.71 4.45 11.33
N LYS A 102 8.00 4.13 11.56
CA LYS A 102 8.68 3.03 10.86
C LYS A 102 8.05 1.68 11.20
N ALA A 103 7.73 1.42 12.46
CA ALA A 103 7.07 0.18 12.88
C ALA A 103 5.69 0.00 12.22
N ASP A 104 4.91 1.07 12.08
CA ASP A 104 3.60 1.06 11.42
C ASP A 104 3.72 0.81 9.91
N ALA A 105 4.69 1.45 9.25
CA ALA A 105 4.98 1.19 7.83
C ALA A 105 5.44 -0.26 7.61
N MET A 106 6.27 -0.80 8.51
CA MET A 106 6.70 -2.20 8.46
C MET A 106 5.58 -3.19 8.81
N ARG A 107 4.60 -2.79 9.63
CA ARG A 107 3.39 -3.58 9.88
C ARG A 107 2.58 -3.74 8.59
N LEU A 108 2.28 -2.62 7.92
CA LEU A 108 1.55 -2.65 6.65
C LEU A 108 2.28 -3.53 5.61
N ARG A 109 3.61 -3.41 5.51
CA ARG A 109 4.44 -4.23 4.64
C ARG A 109 4.26 -5.72 4.89
N ARG A 110 4.33 -6.16 6.15
CA ARG A 110 4.11 -7.57 6.50
C ARG A 110 2.71 -8.05 6.16
N GLU A 111 1.69 -7.23 6.47
CA GLU A 111 0.29 -7.57 6.17
C GLU A 111 0.05 -7.72 4.65
N LEU A 112 0.69 -6.89 3.82
CA LEU A 112 0.70 -7.03 2.35
C LEU A 112 1.40 -8.32 1.90
N ILE A 113 2.60 -8.61 2.43
CA ILE A 113 3.32 -9.86 2.11
C ILE A 113 2.47 -11.08 2.46
N ASP A 114 1.82 -11.07 3.63
CA ASP A 114 0.93 -12.16 4.05
C ASP A 114 -0.27 -12.32 3.10
N ALA A 115 -0.83 -11.21 2.58
CA ALA A 115 -1.91 -11.25 1.60
C ALA A 115 -1.46 -11.80 0.24
N VAL A 116 -0.28 -11.40 -0.23
CA VAL A 116 0.34 -11.95 -1.44
C VAL A 116 0.61 -13.46 -1.26
N ALA A 117 1.15 -13.87 -0.12
CA ALA A 117 1.42 -15.28 0.18
C ALA A 117 0.15 -16.16 0.24
N ARG A 118 -1.01 -15.57 0.58
CA ARG A 118 -2.32 -16.24 0.51
C ARG A 118 -2.90 -16.30 -0.90
N GLY A 119 -2.33 -15.54 -1.84
CA GLY A 119 -2.86 -15.40 -3.20
C GLY A 119 -4.07 -14.47 -3.28
N ASP A 120 -4.25 -13.55 -2.34
CA ASP A 120 -5.39 -12.61 -2.33
C ASP A 120 -5.31 -11.63 -3.52
N PHE A 121 -4.09 -11.24 -3.91
CA PHE A 121 -3.77 -10.39 -5.06
C PHE A 121 -2.26 -10.46 -5.39
N VAL A 122 -1.87 -9.86 -6.51
CA VAL A 122 -0.46 -9.68 -6.87
C VAL A 122 -0.06 -8.21 -6.66
N CYS A 123 0.95 -7.99 -5.82
CA CYS A 123 1.74 -6.77 -5.78
C CYS A 123 3.20 -7.12 -5.44
N VAL A 124 4.14 -6.30 -5.92
CA VAL A 124 5.56 -6.51 -5.68
C VAL A 124 6.06 -5.42 -4.74
N LEU A 125 6.69 -5.84 -3.64
CA LEU A 125 7.24 -4.98 -2.60
C LEU A 125 8.41 -5.71 -1.92
N PRO A 126 9.39 -5.01 -1.33
CA PRO A 126 10.52 -5.68 -0.68
C PRO A 126 10.03 -6.80 0.25
N GLY A 127 10.54 -8.02 0.08
CA GLY A 127 10.21 -9.19 0.90
C GLY A 127 9.18 -10.17 0.35
N VAL A 128 8.49 -9.86 -0.77
CA VAL A 128 7.83 -10.93 -1.53
C VAL A 128 8.86 -11.77 -2.28
N THR A 129 8.53 -13.02 -2.55
CA THR A 129 9.46 -13.98 -3.18
C THR A 129 8.84 -14.65 -4.40
N ALA A 130 9.65 -15.28 -5.23
CA ALA A 130 9.21 -16.08 -6.37
C ALA A 130 8.36 -17.29 -5.97
N ALA A 131 8.45 -17.73 -4.71
CA ALA A 131 7.57 -18.75 -4.16
C ALA A 131 6.13 -18.23 -3.94
N MET A 132 5.98 -16.94 -3.64
CA MET A 132 4.69 -16.28 -3.47
C MET A 132 4.11 -15.82 -4.82
N ILE A 133 4.96 -15.33 -5.72
CA ILE A 133 4.60 -14.87 -7.05
C ILE A 133 5.45 -15.62 -8.09
N PRO A 134 4.94 -16.72 -8.67
CA PRO A 134 5.68 -17.48 -9.66
C PRO A 134 6.09 -16.62 -10.86
N GLY A 135 7.37 -16.69 -11.24
CA GLY A 135 7.94 -15.89 -12.33
C GLY A 135 8.54 -14.55 -11.90
N LEU A 136 8.45 -14.18 -10.62
CA LEU A 136 9.10 -12.98 -10.10
C LEU A 136 10.63 -13.12 -10.11
N ASN A 137 11.33 -12.10 -10.61
CA ASN A 137 12.77 -11.95 -10.40
C ASN A 137 13.02 -11.12 -9.13
N GLU A 138 13.36 -11.79 -8.03
CA GLU A 138 13.57 -11.12 -6.73
C GLU A 138 14.71 -10.09 -6.74
N SER A 139 15.66 -10.21 -7.67
CA SER A 139 16.77 -9.25 -7.79
C SER A 139 16.36 -7.88 -8.35
N GLU A 140 15.15 -7.77 -8.93
CA GLU A 140 14.57 -6.53 -9.45
C GLU A 140 13.70 -5.81 -8.42
N ILE A 141 13.56 -6.36 -7.21
CA ILE A 141 12.77 -5.74 -6.15
C ILE A 141 13.61 -4.67 -5.45
N TRP A 142 13.13 -3.44 -5.45
CA TRP A 142 13.76 -2.34 -4.73
C TRP A 142 13.75 -2.60 -3.21
N PRO A 143 14.86 -2.29 -2.51
CA PRO A 143 14.92 -2.43 -1.06
C PRO A 143 14.05 -1.38 -0.35
N ILE A 144 13.98 -1.49 0.98
CA ILE A 144 13.41 -0.41 1.81
C ILE A 144 14.45 0.69 1.90
N ASP A 145 14.03 1.94 1.67
CA ASP A 145 14.87 3.11 1.84
C ASP A 145 14.64 3.71 3.21
N ASP A 146 15.68 3.73 4.04
CA ASP A 146 15.61 4.23 5.42
C ASP A 146 15.74 5.76 5.53
N GLY A 147 15.72 6.46 4.41
CA GLY A 147 15.78 7.92 4.31
C GLY A 147 15.43 8.44 2.92
N PRO A 148 15.60 9.74 2.66
CA PRO A 148 15.20 10.35 1.40
C PRO A 148 16.00 9.80 0.21
N ILE A 149 15.30 9.46 -0.88
CA ILE A 149 15.90 8.99 -2.14
C ILE A 149 14.98 9.35 -3.30
N GLY A 150 15.58 9.70 -4.45
CA GLY A 150 14.80 10.13 -5.62
C GLY A 150 13.84 11.27 -5.26
N PRO A 151 12.56 11.22 -5.69
CA PRO A 151 11.61 12.27 -5.36
C PRO A 151 11.05 12.21 -3.93
N HIS A 152 11.40 11.17 -3.17
CA HIS A 152 10.80 10.86 -1.90
C HIS A 152 11.56 11.58 -0.75
N PRO A 153 10.88 12.46 0.00
CA PRO A 153 11.52 13.33 0.99
C PRO A 153 11.78 12.67 2.34
N VAL A 154 11.32 11.43 2.54
CA VAL A 154 11.48 10.64 3.77
C VAL A 154 11.72 9.17 3.45
N GLY A 155 12.07 8.38 4.46
CA GLY A 155 12.13 6.92 4.36
C GLY A 155 10.84 6.30 3.82
N GLN A 156 10.98 5.31 2.93
CA GLN A 156 9.88 4.74 2.16
C GLN A 156 10.15 3.31 1.69
N TYR A 157 9.11 2.64 1.21
CA TYR A 157 9.26 1.49 0.32
C TYR A 157 8.19 1.50 -0.76
N GLU A 158 8.57 1.00 -1.94
CA GLU A 158 7.70 0.87 -3.11
C GLU A 158 6.82 -0.38 -3.02
N ILE A 159 5.60 -0.26 -3.53
CA ILE A 159 4.67 -1.34 -3.79
C ILE A 159 4.17 -1.15 -5.23
N TRP A 160 4.67 -1.99 -6.14
CA TRP A 160 4.18 -2.05 -7.50
C TRP A 160 2.93 -2.90 -7.62
N VAL A 161 1.96 -2.43 -8.39
CA VAL A 161 0.67 -3.08 -8.59
C VAL A 161 0.25 -2.97 -10.05
N PRO A 162 -0.05 -4.09 -10.73
CA PRO A 162 -0.60 -4.05 -12.07
C PRO A 162 -2.12 -3.80 -12.01
N ASP A 163 -2.70 -3.28 -13.09
CA ASP A 163 -4.09 -2.80 -13.14
C ASP A 163 -5.12 -3.87 -12.74
N GLU A 164 -4.84 -5.14 -13.05
CA GLU A 164 -5.75 -6.25 -12.76
C GLU A 164 -5.92 -6.49 -11.25
N HIS A 165 -4.95 -6.06 -10.45
CA HIS A 165 -4.94 -6.21 -9.00
C HIS A 165 -5.11 -4.88 -8.26
N LEU A 166 -5.16 -3.76 -8.97
CA LEU A 166 -5.23 -2.42 -8.36
C LEU A 166 -6.39 -2.29 -7.38
N ALA A 167 -7.61 -2.68 -7.77
CA ALA A 167 -8.78 -2.53 -6.92
C ALA A 167 -8.67 -3.31 -5.61
N ALA A 168 -8.13 -4.53 -5.66
CA ALA A 168 -7.93 -5.39 -4.49
C ALA A 168 -6.85 -4.82 -3.55
N VAL A 169 -5.70 -4.42 -4.10
CA VAL A 169 -4.59 -3.86 -3.32
C VAL A 169 -4.97 -2.50 -2.72
N MET A 170 -5.61 -1.63 -3.50
CA MET A 170 -6.11 -0.33 -3.03
C MET A 170 -7.08 -0.52 -1.85
N SER A 171 -8.06 -1.43 -1.99
CA SER A 171 -9.01 -1.73 -0.92
C SER A 171 -8.33 -2.24 0.33
N PHE A 172 -7.33 -3.11 0.18
CA PHE A 172 -6.52 -3.61 1.29
C PHE A 172 -5.78 -2.46 1.99
N ILE A 173 -5.03 -1.63 1.25
CA ILE A 173 -4.27 -0.51 1.82
C ILE A 173 -5.21 0.47 2.54
N MET A 174 -6.37 0.80 1.96
CA MET A 174 -7.35 1.70 2.56
C MET A 174 -7.79 1.24 3.96
N ILE A 175 -7.98 -0.07 4.15
CA ILE A 175 -8.41 -0.68 5.42
C ILE A 175 -7.23 -0.82 6.40
N HIS A 176 -6.05 -1.21 5.90
CA HIS A 176 -4.95 -1.70 6.74
C HIS A 176 -3.88 -0.66 7.09
N ARG A 177 -3.73 0.42 6.30
CA ARG A 177 -2.61 1.37 6.45
C ARG A 177 -2.53 2.08 7.80
N GLY A 178 -3.65 2.23 8.51
CA GLY A 178 -3.71 3.04 9.73
C GLY A 178 -3.27 4.49 9.45
N GLU A 179 -2.26 4.96 10.19
CA GLU A 179 -1.69 6.32 10.08
C GLU A 179 -0.58 6.44 9.02
N VAL A 180 -0.21 5.35 8.34
CA VAL A 180 0.83 5.36 7.29
C VAL A 180 0.35 6.22 6.12
N SER A 181 1.16 7.21 5.75
CA SER A 181 0.92 8.05 4.58
C SER A 181 1.41 7.34 3.33
N ILE A 182 0.55 7.27 2.31
CA ILE A 182 0.83 6.53 1.07
C ILE A 182 0.74 7.48 -0.11
N LEU A 183 1.84 7.65 -0.84
CA LEU A 183 1.81 8.23 -2.20
C LEU A 183 1.26 7.16 -3.14
N PHE A 184 0.34 7.51 -4.02
CA PHE A 184 -0.18 6.63 -5.07
C PHE A 184 -0.13 7.37 -6.40
N HIS A 185 0.49 6.77 -7.42
CA HIS A 185 0.54 7.35 -8.75
C HIS A 185 0.55 6.28 -9.85
N PRO A 186 0.12 6.63 -11.07
CA PRO A 186 0.28 5.75 -12.22
C PRO A 186 1.75 5.65 -12.66
N LEU A 187 2.05 4.63 -13.46
CA LEU A 187 3.29 4.55 -14.23
C LEU A 187 2.99 4.76 -15.71
N THR A 188 3.41 5.89 -16.25
CA THR A 188 3.31 6.24 -17.68
C THR A 188 4.66 6.78 -18.15
N GLN A 189 4.81 7.11 -19.43
CA GLN A 189 6.05 7.69 -19.96
C GLN A 189 6.38 9.09 -19.38
N SER A 190 5.43 9.73 -18.68
CA SER A 190 5.56 11.08 -18.12
C SER A 190 5.83 11.04 -16.60
N CYS A 191 7.02 10.60 -16.21
CA CYS A 191 7.39 10.41 -14.79
C CYS A 191 7.09 11.65 -13.92
N ILE A 192 7.43 12.84 -14.40
CA ILE A 192 7.24 14.07 -13.62
C ILE A 192 5.75 14.31 -13.39
N GLU A 193 4.92 14.12 -14.41
CA GLU A 193 3.47 14.29 -14.31
C GLU A 193 2.82 13.24 -13.40
N ASP A 194 3.31 12.01 -13.47
CA ASP A 194 2.85 10.89 -12.64
C ASP A 194 3.07 11.18 -11.15
N HIS A 195 4.25 11.67 -10.79
CA HIS A 195 4.59 12.03 -9.41
C HIS A 195 4.03 13.39 -8.95
N SER A 196 3.41 14.17 -9.85
CA SER A 196 2.94 15.52 -9.55
C SER A 196 1.43 15.68 -9.77
N GLY A 197 1.01 15.98 -11.00
CA GLY A 197 -0.37 16.28 -11.36
C GLY A 197 -1.31 15.07 -11.30
N ARG A 198 -0.77 13.86 -11.45
CA ARG A 198 -1.54 12.60 -11.44
C ARG A 198 -1.41 11.82 -10.13
N ALA A 199 -0.57 12.29 -9.22
CA ALA A 199 -0.36 11.69 -7.91
C ALA A 199 -1.54 11.95 -6.96
N MET A 200 -1.83 10.96 -6.13
CA MET A 200 -2.84 10.99 -5.07
C MET A 200 -2.23 10.50 -3.76
N TRP A 201 -2.90 10.80 -2.65
CA TRP A 201 -2.42 10.45 -1.31
C TRP A 201 -3.50 9.77 -0.49
N LEU A 202 -3.14 8.68 0.19
CA LEU A 202 -3.93 8.12 1.28
C LEU A 202 -3.30 8.57 2.61
N GLY A 203 -3.98 9.46 3.32
CA GLY A 203 -3.43 10.10 4.52
C GLY A 203 -2.75 11.45 4.22
N PRO A 204 -2.01 12.01 5.19
CA PRO A 204 -1.30 13.28 5.02
C PRO A 204 -0.28 13.25 3.86
N PRO A 205 -0.33 14.21 2.93
CA PRO A 205 0.60 14.25 1.81
C PRO A 205 1.98 14.79 2.21
N PHE A 206 3.02 14.32 1.53
CA PHE A 206 4.35 14.91 1.56
C PHE A 206 4.60 15.73 0.30
N ARG A 207 5.40 16.80 0.44
CA ARG A 207 5.90 17.52 -0.73
C ARG A 207 7.08 16.74 -1.31
N LEU A 208 6.93 16.27 -2.55
CA LEU A 208 8.01 15.60 -3.28
C LEU A 208 9.02 16.62 -3.82
N ASP A 209 10.29 16.20 -3.90
CA ASP A 209 11.31 16.92 -4.66
C ASP A 209 11.33 16.34 -6.08
N LEU A 210 10.74 17.02 -7.06
CA LEU A 210 10.66 16.50 -8.42
C LEU A 210 11.96 16.68 -9.22
N THR A 211 12.96 17.40 -8.67
CA THR A 211 14.20 17.70 -9.39
C THR A 211 15.04 16.48 -9.78
N PRO A 212 15.01 15.35 -9.05
CA PRO A 212 15.74 14.14 -9.45
C PRO A 212 15.06 13.39 -10.60
N LEU A 213 13.79 13.66 -10.89
CA LEU A 213 13.06 13.00 -11.97
C LEU A 213 13.47 13.60 -13.31
N THR A 214 13.91 12.77 -14.25
CA THR A 214 14.14 13.17 -15.64
C THR A 214 13.30 12.33 -16.59
N ARG A 215 12.98 12.89 -17.76
CA ARG A 215 12.20 12.17 -18.78
C ARG A 215 12.96 10.89 -19.20
N GLY A 216 12.29 9.74 -19.09
CA GLY A 216 12.82 8.44 -19.48
C GLY A 216 13.84 7.82 -18.52
N THR A 217 14.02 8.35 -17.30
CA THR A 217 15.03 7.83 -16.35
C THR A 217 14.49 6.99 -15.21
N ASP A 218 13.18 6.82 -15.11
CA ASP A 218 12.54 5.90 -14.17
C ASP A 218 11.68 4.93 -14.98
N HIS A 219 11.22 3.81 -14.39
CA HIS A 219 10.48 2.71 -15.03
C HIS A 219 9.14 3.10 -15.73
N CYS A 220 8.94 4.38 -15.97
CA CYS A 220 7.90 5.06 -16.74
C CYS A 220 7.79 4.62 -18.21
N ASP A 221 8.88 4.17 -18.84
CA ASP A 221 8.91 3.86 -20.27
C ASP A 221 8.84 2.36 -20.61
N ARG A 222 8.78 1.49 -19.59
CA ARG A 222 8.82 0.02 -19.77
C ARG A 222 8.12 -0.71 -18.62
N PRO A 223 7.58 -1.92 -18.85
CA PRO A 223 7.06 -2.73 -17.76
C PRO A 223 8.14 -2.98 -16.71
N GLN A 224 7.83 -2.73 -15.44
CA GLN A 224 8.81 -2.88 -14.37
C GLN A 224 9.15 -4.36 -14.12
N TYR A 225 8.14 -5.22 -14.03
CA TYR A 225 8.30 -6.66 -13.80
C TYR A 225 7.88 -7.49 -15.02
N ARG A 226 8.69 -7.40 -16.08
CA ARG A 226 8.40 -8.02 -17.39
C ARG A 226 8.09 -9.53 -17.31
N SER A 227 8.77 -10.25 -16.42
CA SER A 227 8.65 -11.71 -16.30
C SER A 227 7.29 -12.18 -15.78
N LEU A 228 6.52 -11.29 -15.14
CA LEU A 228 5.21 -11.61 -14.59
C LEU A 228 4.11 -11.69 -15.65
N GLY A 229 4.30 -11.06 -16.82
CA GLY A 229 3.26 -11.01 -17.87
C GLY A 229 1.99 -10.29 -17.41
N LEU A 230 2.09 -9.36 -16.46
CA LEU A 230 1.02 -8.51 -15.94
C LEU A 230 1.26 -7.05 -16.35
N GLY A 231 0.24 -6.20 -16.25
CA GLY A 231 0.36 -4.79 -16.58
C GLY A 231 0.87 -4.55 -18.01
N TYR A 232 1.87 -3.68 -18.19
CA TYR A 232 2.43 -3.39 -19.51
C TYR A 232 3.10 -4.61 -20.15
N ALA A 233 3.56 -5.57 -19.35
CA ALA A 233 4.20 -6.77 -19.87
C ALA A 233 3.24 -7.63 -20.72
N LYS A 234 1.92 -7.52 -20.52
CA LYS A 234 0.90 -8.19 -21.35
C LYS A 234 0.96 -7.78 -22.82
N ARG A 235 1.20 -6.49 -23.07
CA ARG A 235 1.22 -5.94 -24.43
C ARG A 235 2.48 -6.35 -25.20
N HIS A 236 3.59 -6.58 -24.49
CA HIS A 236 4.85 -7.03 -25.11
C HIS A 236 4.82 -8.47 -25.64
N VAL A 237 3.93 -9.33 -25.14
CA VAL A 237 3.79 -10.72 -25.63
C VAL A 237 3.03 -10.75 -26.98
N ALA A 238 2.32 -9.68 -27.33
CA ALA A 238 1.46 -9.61 -28.51
C ALA A 238 2.10 -8.97 -29.77
N GLY A 239 3.41 -8.73 -29.79
CA GLY A 239 4.12 -8.31 -31.01
C GLY A 239 3.81 -6.89 -31.52
N ALA A 240 3.28 -6.00 -30.67
CA ALA A 240 3.19 -4.58 -31.00
C ALA A 240 4.54 -3.89 -30.73
N ALA A 241 5.13 -3.30 -31.77
CA ALA A 241 6.31 -2.46 -31.65
C ALA A 241 6.00 -1.22 -30.80
N LEU A 242 6.93 -0.86 -29.92
CA LEU A 242 6.94 0.45 -29.25
C LEU A 242 6.94 1.56 -30.31
N ILE A 243 6.00 2.49 -30.23
CA ILE A 243 6.01 3.78 -30.91
C ILE A 243 6.43 4.85 -29.92
#